data_AF-A0A8D8FXP9-F1
#
_entry.id   AF-A0A8D8FXP9-F1
#
_cell.length_a   1.000
_cell.length_b   1.000
_cell.length_c   1.000
_cell.angle_alpha   90.00
_cell.angle_beta   90.00
_cell.angle_gamma   90.00
#
_symmetry.space_group_name_H-M   'P 1'
#
loop_
_entity.id
_entity.type
_entity.pdbx_description
1 polymer ?
#
loop_
_entity_poly.entity_id
_entity_poly.type
_entity_poly.pdbx_seq_one_letter_code
_entity_poly.pdbx_strand_id
1 'polypeptide(L)'
;MNWRYRLIGGMLVVLLLVVDFSCGSSELEDSEQDGVTWAGLNNATDIFTCCSDVDGSCKVACESLSLVKLGADSNAKGWKLHDLRSNCAPTLTPFWDCINTTLGSVQRGINWPGRLCCSLGMSPRCQNACAIAANQTELTVGCRHSDEQRLYGCVQRQEVGDSCCATARTSECLQACKDIFRTNQTPNRQQRDLLQSTCSNNNSNILLCIKEYIEVTENTNLKHYLPCCDHTPNTECRKACRDTLQDGSFTEEETLDILQNSGCGVPLPHDPLWKCFFSSGKKRVAPVNSNEISRINQVGMDSAKLHCCLKANSTRCRRFCIATYSNEWTTNLAEFEFSCLFTNEEYGLKQCVDEVDEPCELGCDGLSYCSNFNNRPTELFRSCRSQSDNAARSDVEQWREQQLVNLPGVNLPIRNISECSIETWKSIACLLQVKPCTRNFHTNQICRDDCYEVLGNCVDWNRMVPKQSLASLCQMFSPEDSSEAECVSLKRFLVPSDIPHRNSDLALVSPCRGNPCGSNQICVVK
;
A
#
# COMPACT_ATOMS: atom_id res chain seq x y z
N MET A 1 -9.79 25.13 7.51
CA MET A 1 -10.59 24.57 8.63
C MET A 1 -10.50 23.06 8.52
N ASN A 2 -9.56 22.39 9.21
CA ASN A 2 -9.61 20.94 9.54
C ASN A 2 -8.29 20.39 10.08
N TRP A 3 -7.80 20.92 11.21
CA TRP A 3 -6.97 20.15 12.16
C TRP A 3 -7.33 20.48 13.63
N ARG A 4 -8.21 21.47 13.86
CA ARG A 4 -8.51 22.02 15.20
C ARG A 4 -9.74 21.44 15.92
N TYR A 5 -10.38 20.38 15.42
CA TYR A 5 -11.54 19.77 16.09
C TYR A 5 -11.48 18.24 16.14
N ARG A 6 -10.45 17.65 16.76
CA ARG A 6 -10.43 16.21 17.07
C ARG A 6 -9.74 15.83 18.38
N LEU A 7 -9.86 16.66 19.41
CA LEU A 7 -9.29 16.36 20.73
C LEU A 7 -10.24 16.75 21.86
N ILE A 8 -11.41 16.12 21.94
CA ILE A 8 -12.14 15.93 23.22
C ILE A 8 -12.91 14.61 23.13
N GLY A 9 -12.43 13.58 23.83
CA GLY A 9 -13.18 12.35 24.09
C GLY A 9 -12.35 11.08 23.94
N GLY A 10 -11.74 10.61 25.04
CA GLY A 10 -11.13 9.27 25.08
C GLY A 10 -9.85 9.14 25.91
N MET A 11 -9.73 9.80 27.06
CA MET A 11 -8.78 9.35 28.08
C MET A 11 -9.37 8.14 28.80
N LEU A 12 -8.67 7.01 28.75
CA LEU A 12 -8.41 6.01 29.81
C LEU A 12 -8.31 4.60 29.23
N VAL A 13 -7.43 3.79 29.84
CA VAL A 13 -7.21 2.33 29.66
C VAL A 13 -6.25 2.07 28.47
N VAL A 14 -4.99 1.60 28.60
CA VAL A 14 -4.42 0.51 29.42
C VAL A 14 -2.93 0.75 29.67
N LEU A 15 -2.49 0.41 30.90
CA LEU A 15 -1.11 0.30 31.36
C LEU A 15 -0.74 -1.20 31.42
N LEU A 16 0.54 -1.53 31.17
CA LEU A 16 1.24 -2.82 31.40
C LEU A 16 0.98 -3.89 30.31
N LEU A 17 1.98 -4.52 29.69
CA LEU A 17 3.07 -5.32 30.28
C LEU A 17 4.36 -5.29 29.45
N VAL A 18 5.48 -5.43 30.16
CA VAL A 18 6.86 -5.63 29.68
C VAL A 18 7.16 -7.13 29.72
N VAL A 19 7.80 -7.68 28.69
CA VAL A 19 8.63 -8.88 28.82
C VAL A 19 9.84 -8.74 27.88
N ASP A 20 11.03 -8.83 28.48
CA ASP A 20 12.35 -8.83 27.87
C ASP A 20 12.60 -10.08 27.01
N PHE A 21 13.32 -9.92 25.89
CA PHE A 21 14.12 -10.99 25.32
C PHE A 21 15.42 -10.42 24.73
N SER A 22 16.52 -10.64 25.46
CA SER A 22 17.89 -10.43 25.01
C SER A 22 18.27 -11.45 23.94
N CYS A 23 18.98 -11.03 22.89
CA CYS A 23 19.82 -11.93 22.11
C CYS A 23 21.20 -11.30 21.97
N GLY A 24 22.20 -12.00 22.53
CA GLY A 24 23.60 -11.61 22.51
C GLY A 24 24.25 -11.96 21.17
N SER A 25 25.10 -11.05 20.73
CA SER A 25 26.04 -11.24 19.64
C SER A 25 27.21 -12.14 20.08
N SER A 26 27.68 -13.01 19.19
CA SER A 26 29.04 -13.53 19.24
C SER A 26 29.60 -13.58 17.82
N GLU A 27 30.68 -12.81 17.64
CA GLU A 27 31.58 -12.72 16.50
C GLU A 27 32.21 -14.08 16.15
N LEU A 28 32.63 -14.26 14.89
CA LEU A 28 33.77 -15.12 14.52
C LEU A 28 34.27 -14.79 13.10
N GLU A 29 35.38 -14.05 13.10
CA GLU A 29 36.61 -14.15 12.30
C GLU A 29 36.62 -14.05 10.76
N ASP A 30 37.29 -12.98 10.33
CA ASP A 30 37.86 -12.71 9.01
C ASP A 30 38.96 -13.70 8.59
N SER A 31 39.00 -14.01 7.30
CA SER A 31 40.25 -14.36 6.60
C SER A 31 40.24 -13.84 5.16
N GLU A 32 41.15 -12.89 4.88
CA GLU A 32 41.74 -12.57 3.56
C GLU A 32 42.32 -13.87 2.93
N GLN A 33 42.40 -14.11 1.62
CA GLN A 33 42.60 -13.27 0.44
C GLN A 33 42.29 -14.16 -0.79
N ASP A 34 41.72 -13.61 -1.87
CA ASP A 34 42.24 -13.79 -3.24
C ASP A 34 41.27 -13.18 -4.27
N GLY A 35 41.81 -12.27 -5.08
CA GLY A 35 41.06 -11.52 -6.07
C GLY A 35 40.65 -12.36 -7.28
N VAL A 36 39.37 -12.30 -7.64
CA VAL A 36 38.88 -12.75 -8.95
C VAL A 36 37.91 -11.71 -9.51
N THR A 37 38.32 -11.20 -10.66
CA THR A 37 37.67 -10.38 -11.69
C THR A 37 36.13 -10.31 -11.68
N TRP A 38 35.62 -9.07 -11.70
CA TRP A 38 34.23 -8.65 -11.88
C TRP A 38 33.71 -8.86 -13.32
N ALA A 39 33.38 -10.10 -13.70
CA ALA A 39 32.64 -10.38 -14.93
C ALA A 39 31.80 -11.65 -14.79
N GLY A 40 30.59 -11.56 -14.22
CA GLY A 40 29.76 -12.77 -14.05
C GLY A 40 28.42 -12.62 -13.34
N LEU A 41 27.70 -11.51 -13.53
CA LEU A 41 26.34 -11.34 -12.98
C LEU A 41 25.43 -10.68 -14.01
N ASN A 42 25.25 -11.32 -15.17
CA ASN A 42 24.32 -10.86 -16.23
C ASN A 42 23.79 -12.03 -17.07
N ASN A 43 23.29 -13.09 -16.44
CA ASN A 43 22.59 -14.14 -17.21
C ASN A 43 21.41 -14.71 -16.42
N ALA A 44 20.38 -13.87 -16.22
CA ALA A 44 19.02 -14.40 -16.14
C ALA A 44 18.63 -14.82 -17.57
N THR A 45 18.87 -16.09 -17.92
CA THR A 45 18.52 -16.64 -19.23
C THR A 45 17.01 -16.72 -19.37
N ASP A 46 16.43 -15.68 -19.98
CA ASP A 46 15.03 -15.70 -20.41
C ASP A 46 14.86 -16.77 -21.50
N ILE A 47 13.73 -17.46 -21.52
CA ILE A 47 13.44 -18.44 -22.59
C ILE A 47 13.42 -17.77 -23.96
N PHE A 48 13.06 -16.48 -24.02
CA PHE A 48 13.12 -15.67 -25.22
C PHE A 48 14.55 -15.50 -25.76
N THR A 49 15.56 -15.47 -24.89
CA THR A 49 16.98 -15.48 -25.30
C THR A 49 17.42 -16.83 -25.85
N CYS A 50 16.85 -17.95 -25.39
CA CYS A 50 17.16 -19.25 -26.01
C CYS A 50 16.51 -19.37 -27.40
N CYS A 51 15.29 -18.87 -27.57
CA CYS A 51 14.56 -18.94 -28.83
C CYS A 51 15.07 -17.95 -29.90
N SER A 52 15.85 -16.93 -29.53
CA SER A 52 16.45 -15.99 -30.48
C SER A 52 17.61 -16.59 -31.29
N ASP A 53 18.22 -17.66 -30.79
CA ASP A 53 19.41 -18.29 -31.38
C ASP A 53 19.07 -19.34 -32.46
N VAL A 54 17.78 -19.51 -32.77
CA VAL A 54 17.26 -20.52 -33.71
C VAL A 54 16.27 -19.91 -34.68
N ASP A 55 16.17 -20.51 -35.87
CA ASP A 55 15.31 -20.04 -36.96
C ASP A 55 14.27 -21.10 -37.40
N GLY A 56 13.25 -20.64 -38.14
CA GLY A 56 12.27 -21.52 -38.78
C GLY A 56 11.28 -22.20 -37.83
N SER A 57 10.93 -23.46 -38.10
CA SER A 57 9.96 -24.24 -37.30
C SER A 57 10.40 -24.43 -35.85
N CYS A 58 11.71 -24.50 -35.58
CA CYS A 58 12.26 -24.61 -34.24
C CYS A 58 11.98 -23.35 -33.40
N LYS A 59 12.12 -22.16 -34.00
CA LYS A 59 11.81 -20.88 -33.34
C LYS A 59 10.36 -20.81 -32.91
N VAL A 60 9.43 -21.15 -33.81
CA VAL A 60 7.99 -21.14 -33.52
C VAL A 60 7.62 -22.13 -32.42
N ALA A 61 8.19 -23.34 -32.45
CA ALA A 61 8.01 -24.34 -31.40
C ALA A 61 8.56 -23.84 -30.05
N CYS A 62 9.72 -23.18 -30.05
CA CYS A 62 10.35 -22.60 -28.87
C CYS A 62 9.53 -21.44 -28.27
N GLU A 63 9.06 -20.50 -29.09
CA GLU A 63 8.24 -19.35 -28.65
C GLU A 63 6.86 -19.78 -28.14
N SER A 64 6.35 -20.95 -28.57
CA SER A 64 5.10 -21.54 -28.05
C SER A 64 5.24 -22.14 -26.64
N LEU A 65 6.46 -22.21 -26.11
CA LEU A 65 6.77 -22.79 -24.80
C LEU A 65 6.43 -21.80 -23.67
N SER A 66 5.37 -22.10 -22.91
CA SER A 66 5.01 -21.34 -21.71
C SER A 66 5.60 -22.00 -20.47
N LEU A 67 6.55 -21.32 -19.82
CA LEU A 67 7.19 -21.79 -18.59
C LEU A 67 6.18 -21.93 -17.43
N VAL A 68 5.18 -21.04 -17.37
CA VAL A 68 4.08 -21.10 -16.38
C VAL A 68 3.30 -22.42 -16.51
N LYS A 69 2.99 -22.84 -17.75
CA LYS A 69 2.27 -24.11 -17.99
C LYS A 69 3.14 -25.34 -17.74
N LEU A 70 4.45 -25.25 -17.99
CA LEU A 70 5.40 -26.32 -17.72
C LEU A 70 5.61 -26.56 -16.21
N GLY A 71 5.55 -25.49 -15.40
CA GLY A 71 5.63 -25.59 -13.95
C GLY A 71 4.34 -26.09 -13.29
N ALA A 72 3.18 -25.87 -13.94
CA ALA A 72 1.87 -26.23 -13.40
C ALA A 72 1.42 -27.67 -13.70
N ASP A 73 1.87 -28.27 -14.80
CA ASP A 73 1.42 -29.59 -15.26
C ASP A 73 2.59 -30.49 -15.71
N SER A 74 2.87 -31.53 -14.91
CA SER A 74 3.93 -32.50 -15.17
C SER A 74 3.68 -33.36 -16.41
N ASN A 75 2.42 -33.56 -16.83
CA ASN A 75 2.08 -34.27 -18.07
C ASN A 75 2.26 -33.37 -19.30
N ALA A 76 2.04 -32.06 -19.15
CA ALA A 76 2.26 -31.08 -20.21
C ALA A 76 3.75 -30.93 -20.60
N LYS A 77 4.65 -31.22 -19.65
CA LYS A 77 6.10 -31.19 -19.84
C LYS A 77 6.55 -32.21 -20.92
N GLY A 78 5.99 -33.42 -20.91
CA GLY A 78 6.41 -34.51 -21.78
C GLY A 78 6.17 -34.26 -23.27
N TRP A 79 4.95 -33.84 -23.64
CA TRP A 79 4.58 -33.64 -25.04
C TRP A 79 5.21 -32.37 -25.65
N LYS A 80 5.36 -31.29 -24.86
CA LYS A 80 5.99 -30.05 -25.36
C LYS A 80 7.50 -30.20 -25.59
N LEU A 81 8.19 -30.96 -24.73
CA LEU A 81 9.59 -31.32 -24.95
C LEU A 81 9.74 -32.25 -26.16
N HIS A 82 8.76 -33.12 -26.42
CA HIS A 82 8.73 -33.93 -27.64
C HIS A 82 8.55 -33.05 -28.89
N ASP A 83 7.63 -32.09 -28.85
CA ASP A 83 7.37 -31.15 -29.96
C ASP A 83 8.61 -30.28 -30.29
N LEU A 84 9.35 -29.83 -29.28
CA LEU A 84 10.64 -29.16 -29.46
C LEU A 84 11.68 -30.08 -30.11
N ARG A 85 11.78 -31.34 -29.68
CA ARG A 85 12.73 -32.32 -30.26
C ARG A 85 12.37 -32.73 -31.68
N SER A 86 11.10 -32.69 -32.08
CA SER A 86 10.69 -32.97 -33.46
C SER A 86 10.94 -31.80 -34.42
N ASN A 87 10.94 -30.57 -33.92
CA ASN A 87 11.07 -29.37 -34.74
C ASN A 87 12.48 -28.73 -34.71
N CYS A 88 13.34 -29.12 -33.75
CA CYS A 88 14.71 -28.60 -33.59
C CYS A 88 15.76 -29.68 -33.81
N ALA A 89 16.85 -29.36 -34.53
CA ALA A 89 17.95 -30.30 -34.76
C ALA A 89 18.72 -30.59 -33.45
N PRO A 90 19.10 -31.84 -33.16
CA PRO A 90 19.88 -32.19 -31.96
C PRO A 90 21.32 -31.65 -31.99
N THR A 91 21.80 -31.20 -33.15
CA THR A 91 23.15 -30.62 -33.33
C THR A 91 23.27 -29.18 -32.83
N LEU A 92 22.16 -28.54 -32.43
CA LEU A 92 22.13 -27.19 -31.88
C LEU A 92 22.52 -27.20 -30.39
N THR A 93 23.78 -27.52 -30.07
CA THR A 93 24.28 -27.63 -28.69
C THR A 93 24.04 -26.38 -27.82
N PRO A 94 24.38 -25.13 -28.24
CA PRO A 94 24.17 -23.95 -27.40
C PRO A 94 22.68 -23.70 -27.08
N PHE A 95 21.79 -24.01 -28.02
CA PHE A 95 20.34 -23.93 -27.83
C PHE A 95 19.86 -24.93 -26.77
N TRP A 96 20.26 -26.21 -26.90
CA TRP A 96 19.86 -27.25 -25.96
C TRP A 96 20.44 -27.03 -24.56
N ASP A 97 21.66 -26.48 -24.46
CA ASP A 97 22.26 -26.09 -23.18
C ASP A 97 21.43 -24.97 -22.51
N CYS A 98 21.08 -23.92 -23.26
CA CYS A 98 20.21 -22.83 -22.78
C CYS A 98 18.86 -23.35 -22.26
N ILE A 99 18.18 -24.19 -23.05
CA ILE A 99 16.88 -24.79 -22.67
C ILE A 99 17.01 -25.68 -21.44
N ASN A 100 18.06 -26.50 -21.34
CA ASN A 100 18.27 -27.38 -20.19
C ASN A 100 18.54 -26.57 -18.92
N THR A 101 19.29 -25.46 -18.99
CA THR A 101 19.52 -24.56 -17.85
C THR A 101 18.22 -23.89 -17.40
N THR A 102 17.39 -23.42 -18.34
CA THR A 102 16.08 -22.83 -18.01
C THR A 102 15.15 -23.86 -17.38
N LEU A 103 15.09 -25.09 -17.91
CA LEU A 103 14.31 -26.19 -17.33
C LEU A 103 14.81 -26.60 -15.94
N GLY A 104 16.12 -26.59 -15.72
CA GLY A 104 16.71 -26.79 -14.40
C GLY A 104 16.28 -25.73 -13.40
N SER A 105 16.18 -24.47 -13.83
CA SER A 105 15.70 -23.35 -13.00
C SER A 105 14.20 -23.45 -12.68
N VAL A 106 13.38 -23.87 -13.64
CA VAL A 106 11.96 -24.19 -13.39
C VAL A 106 11.83 -25.31 -12.36
N GLN A 107 12.67 -26.34 -12.43
CA GLN A 107 12.64 -27.45 -11.48
C GLN A 107 13.06 -27.03 -10.06
N ARG A 108 14.02 -26.10 -9.94
CA ARG A 108 14.58 -25.66 -8.66
C ARG A 108 13.52 -25.13 -7.72
N GLY A 109 12.61 -24.31 -8.21
CA GLY A 109 11.60 -23.70 -7.37
C GLY A 109 10.31 -24.52 -7.26
N ILE A 110 10.21 -25.76 -7.74
CA ILE A 110 8.91 -26.48 -7.86
C ILE A 110 8.07 -26.51 -6.58
N ASN A 111 8.71 -26.46 -5.41
CA ASN A 111 8.06 -26.45 -4.09
C ASN A 111 7.69 -25.03 -3.59
N TRP A 112 8.07 -23.98 -4.31
CA TRP A 112 7.78 -22.60 -3.93
C TRP A 112 6.29 -22.32 -4.10
N PRO A 113 5.58 -21.92 -3.04
CA PRO A 113 4.13 -21.74 -3.07
C PRO A 113 3.69 -20.58 -3.99
N GLY A 114 4.56 -19.62 -4.29
CA GLY A 114 4.28 -18.51 -5.22
C GLY A 114 4.07 -18.92 -6.69
N ARG A 115 4.47 -20.14 -7.08
CA ARG A 115 4.42 -20.57 -8.51
C ARG A 115 3.04 -20.58 -9.13
N LEU A 116 2.04 -20.94 -8.35
CA LEU A 116 0.66 -20.97 -8.82
C LEU A 116 0.12 -19.56 -9.14
N CYS A 117 0.77 -18.51 -8.62
CA CYS A 117 0.44 -17.13 -8.91
C CYS A 117 1.02 -16.63 -10.24
N CYS A 118 2.00 -17.32 -10.84
CA CYS A 118 2.72 -16.82 -12.03
C CYS A 118 1.83 -16.56 -13.25
N SER A 119 0.64 -17.17 -13.32
CA SER A 119 -0.35 -16.88 -14.37
C SER A 119 -0.99 -15.50 -14.26
N LEU A 120 -0.90 -14.84 -13.09
CA LEU A 120 -1.47 -13.53 -12.82
C LEU A 120 -0.57 -12.37 -13.27
N GLY A 121 0.67 -12.66 -13.70
CA GLY A 121 1.59 -11.65 -14.22
C GLY A 121 1.02 -10.98 -15.48
N MET A 122 1.07 -9.65 -15.54
CA MET A 122 0.61 -8.83 -16.65
C MET A 122 1.55 -8.93 -17.85
N SER A 123 2.86 -9.05 -17.61
CA SER A 123 3.86 -9.14 -18.68
C SER A 123 4.39 -10.58 -18.90
N PRO A 124 4.62 -11.02 -20.15
CA PRO A 124 5.21 -12.34 -20.43
C PRO A 124 6.60 -12.52 -19.79
N ARG A 125 7.37 -11.43 -19.73
CA ARG A 125 8.66 -11.38 -19.05
C ARG A 125 8.54 -11.69 -17.56
N CYS A 126 7.56 -11.09 -16.89
CA CYS A 126 7.31 -11.37 -15.47
C CYS A 126 6.76 -12.78 -15.24
N GLN A 127 5.86 -13.26 -16.10
CA GLN A 127 5.36 -14.64 -16.03
C GLN A 127 6.51 -15.66 -16.11
N ASN A 128 7.49 -15.43 -17.00
CA ASN A 128 8.67 -16.28 -17.13
C ASN A 128 9.61 -16.15 -15.93
N ALA A 129 9.90 -14.93 -15.47
CA ALA A 129 10.70 -14.69 -14.27
C ALA A 129 10.11 -15.38 -13.04
N CYS A 130 8.79 -15.32 -12.88
CA CYS A 130 8.07 -16.03 -11.83
C CYS A 130 8.19 -17.55 -11.98
N ALA A 131 8.08 -18.08 -13.20
CA ALA A 131 8.19 -19.51 -13.45
C ALA A 131 9.59 -20.07 -13.21
N ILE A 132 10.64 -19.25 -13.19
CA ILE A 132 12.02 -19.69 -12.87
C ILE A 132 12.44 -19.37 -11.44
N ALA A 133 11.74 -18.47 -10.74
CA ALA A 133 12.05 -18.07 -9.37
C ALA A 133 11.82 -19.20 -8.35
N ALA A 134 12.65 -19.21 -7.30
CA ALA A 134 12.51 -20.12 -6.16
C ALA A 134 12.00 -19.43 -4.88
N ASN A 135 11.95 -18.10 -4.86
CA ASN A 135 11.48 -17.27 -3.74
C ASN A 135 10.99 -15.90 -4.25
N GLN A 136 10.41 -15.10 -3.35
CA GLN A 136 9.92 -13.75 -3.68
C GLN A 136 11.05 -12.78 -4.09
N THR A 137 12.28 -12.94 -3.59
CA THR A 137 13.39 -12.02 -3.88
C THR A 137 13.97 -12.22 -5.29
N GLU A 138 13.96 -13.43 -5.83
CA GLU A 138 14.33 -13.70 -7.23
C GLU A 138 13.32 -13.13 -8.22
N LEU A 139 12.07 -12.92 -7.79
CA LEU A 139 11.00 -12.38 -8.63
C LEU A 139 11.27 -10.92 -9.05
N THR A 140 11.93 -10.13 -8.18
CA THR A 140 12.17 -8.69 -8.43
C THR A 140 13.14 -8.43 -9.59
N VAL A 141 13.91 -9.44 -10.02
CA VAL A 141 14.86 -9.35 -11.14
C VAL A 141 14.12 -9.18 -12.48
N GLY A 142 12.90 -9.70 -12.60
CA GLY A 142 12.11 -9.66 -13.83
C GLY A 142 10.69 -9.11 -13.68
N CYS A 143 10.22 -8.89 -12.44
CA CYS A 143 8.91 -8.36 -12.11
C CYS A 143 9.05 -7.17 -11.16
N ARG A 144 8.53 -6.00 -11.53
CA ARG A 144 8.47 -4.86 -10.61
C ARG A 144 7.19 -4.92 -9.78
N HIS A 145 7.31 -4.73 -8.46
CA HIS A 145 6.17 -4.82 -7.54
C HIS A 145 5.03 -3.82 -7.86
N SER A 146 5.37 -2.60 -8.29
CA SER A 146 4.38 -1.57 -8.68
C SER A 146 3.50 -1.99 -9.85
N ASP A 147 4.08 -2.77 -10.77
CA ASP A 147 3.47 -3.09 -12.06
C ASP A 147 2.66 -4.39 -11.97
N GLU A 148 2.99 -5.26 -11.00
CA GLU A 148 2.49 -6.63 -10.89
C GLU A 148 1.75 -6.88 -9.55
N GLN A 149 0.93 -5.92 -9.12
CA GLN A 149 0.26 -5.92 -7.80
C GLN A 149 -0.56 -7.19 -7.51
N ARG A 150 -1.24 -7.74 -8.53
CA ARG A 150 -2.06 -8.97 -8.38
C ARG A 150 -1.20 -10.21 -8.19
N LEU A 151 -0.05 -10.27 -8.84
CA LEU A 151 0.91 -11.37 -8.70
C LEU A 151 1.50 -11.37 -7.30
N TYR A 152 2.03 -10.22 -6.85
CA TYR A 152 2.65 -10.09 -5.53
C TYR A 152 1.66 -10.32 -4.39
N GLY A 153 0.43 -9.81 -4.50
CA GLY A 153 -0.62 -10.09 -3.52
C GLY A 153 -0.97 -11.57 -3.42
N CYS A 154 -0.97 -12.30 -4.54
CA CYS A 154 -1.14 -13.75 -4.54
C CYS A 154 0.06 -14.46 -3.91
N VAL A 155 1.30 -14.11 -4.29
CA VAL A 155 2.53 -14.74 -3.76
C VAL A 155 2.61 -14.60 -2.25
N GLN A 156 2.41 -13.39 -1.72
CA GLN A 156 2.40 -13.12 -0.28
C GLN A 156 1.35 -13.97 0.44
N ARG A 157 0.13 -14.08 -0.12
CA ARG A 157 -0.93 -14.91 0.44
C ARG A 157 -0.56 -16.40 0.44
N GLN A 158 0.08 -16.88 -0.62
CA GLN A 158 0.54 -18.27 -0.68
C GLN A 158 1.66 -18.57 0.31
N GLU A 159 2.59 -17.64 0.52
CA GLU A 159 3.67 -17.82 1.50
C GLU A 159 3.18 -17.78 2.94
N VAL A 160 2.26 -16.86 3.26
CA VAL A 160 1.56 -16.86 4.55
C VAL A 160 0.78 -18.16 4.74
N GLY A 161 0.07 -18.62 3.70
CA GLY A 161 -0.67 -19.88 3.73
C GLY A 161 0.24 -21.09 3.93
N ASP A 162 1.38 -21.16 3.24
CA ASP A 162 2.32 -22.26 3.39
C ASP A 162 2.94 -22.28 4.80
N SER A 163 3.32 -21.11 5.34
CA SER A 163 3.80 -20.96 6.73
C SER A 163 2.73 -21.37 7.75
N CYS A 164 1.49 -20.91 7.56
CA CYS A 164 0.35 -21.19 8.43
C CYS A 164 -0.01 -22.68 8.44
N CYS A 165 -0.04 -23.30 7.25
CA CYS A 165 -0.43 -24.69 7.06
C CYS A 165 0.72 -25.68 7.29
N ALA A 166 1.98 -25.24 7.39
CA ALA A 166 3.16 -26.10 7.54
C ALA A 166 3.07 -27.02 8.76
N THR A 167 2.38 -26.59 9.81
CA THR A 167 2.25 -27.34 11.07
C THR A 167 1.14 -28.41 11.04
N ALA A 168 0.46 -28.59 9.90
CA ALA A 168 -0.64 -29.55 9.76
C ALA A 168 -0.15 -30.99 9.87
N ARG A 169 -0.73 -31.72 10.82
CA ARG A 169 -0.35 -33.12 11.12
C ARG A 169 -0.99 -34.17 10.20
N THR A 170 -2.10 -33.82 9.54
CA THR A 170 -2.83 -34.73 8.64
C THR A 170 -2.87 -34.16 7.24
N SER A 171 -2.84 -35.03 6.23
CA SER A 171 -2.85 -34.61 4.82
C SER A 171 -4.16 -33.89 4.46
N GLU A 172 -5.25 -34.28 5.11
CA GLU A 172 -6.59 -33.73 4.96
C GLU A 172 -6.68 -32.30 5.51
N CYS A 173 -6.11 -32.05 6.70
CA CYS A 173 -6.06 -30.70 7.29
C CYS A 173 -5.10 -29.80 6.51
N LEU A 174 -3.97 -30.34 6.04
CA LEU A 174 -3.01 -29.60 5.21
C LEU A 174 -3.67 -29.09 3.92
N GLN A 175 -4.43 -29.94 3.23
CA GLN A 175 -5.14 -29.54 2.01
C GLN A 175 -6.27 -28.55 2.30
N ALA A 176 -7.12 -28.81 3.30
CA ALA A 176 -8.19 -27.89 3.68
C ALA A 176 -7.65 -26.50 4.08
N CYS A 177 -6.51 -26.45 4.77
CA CYS A 177 -5.81 -25.22 5.11
C CYS A 177 -5.25 -24.52 3.85
N LYS A 178 -4.55 -25.23 2.96
CA LYS A 178 -4.01 -24.63 1.74
C LYS A 178 -5.10 -24.10 0.81
N ASP A 179 -6.27 -24.73 0.76
CA ASP A 179 -7.41 -24.31 -0.04
C ASP A 179 -7.96 -22.93 0.36
N ILE A 180 -7.85 -22.55 1.63
CA ILE A 180 -8.22 -21.22 2.12
C ILE A 180 -7.35 -20.13 1.50
N PHE A 181 -6.07 -20.42 1.28
CA PHE A 181 -5.12 -19.46 0.73
C PHE A 181 -5.07 -19.48 -0.81
N ARG A 182 -5.53 -20.54 -1.48
CA ARG A 182 -5.52 -20.68 -2.95
C ARG A 182 -6.31 -19.61 -3.71
N THR A 183 -7.43 -19.15 -3.17
CA THR A 183 -8.28 -18.15 -3.84
C THR A 183 -8.00 -16.75 -3.29
N ASN A 184 -8.20 -15.70 -4.09
CA ASN A 184 -8.10 -14.31 -3.59
C ASN A 184 -9.31 -13.88 -2.75
N GLN A 185 -10.28 -14.77 -2.53
CA GLN A 185 -11.56 -14.48 -1.90
C GLN A 185 -11.56 -14.86 -0.42
N THR A 186 -12.53 -14.34 0.32
CA THR A 186 -12.78 -14.76 1.69
C THR A 186 -13.18 -16.24 1.70
N PRO A 187 -12.65 -17.07 2.60
CA PRO A 187 -12.99 -18.49 2.64
C PRO A 187 -14.48 -18.68 2.81
N ASN A 188 -15.10 -19.49 1.95
CA ASN A 188 -16.53 -19.73 2.01
C ASN A 188 -16.89 -20.63 3.22
N ARG A 189 -18.18 -20.65 3.60
CA ARG A 189 -18.68 -21.49 4.69
C ARG A 189 -18.26 -22.96 4.57
N GLN A 190 -18.32 -23.55 3.37
CA GLN A 190 -17.94 -24.96 3.17
C GLN A 190 -16.46 -25.19 3.49
N GLN A 191 -15.59 -24.26 3.10
CA GLN A 191 -14.16 -24.29 3.40
C GLN A 191 -13.90 -24.12 4.90
N ARG A 192 -14.64 -23.22 5.57
CA ARG A 192 -14.55 -23.06 7.03
C ARG A 192 -15.02 -24.30 7.79
N ASP A 193 -16.15 -24.87 7.40
CA ASP A 193 -16.72 -26.07 8.03
C ASP A 193 -15.83 -27.29 7.78
N LEU A 194 -15.27 -27.42 6.57
CA LEU A 194 -14.31 -28.46 6.24
C LEU A 194 -13.01 -28.30 7.05
N LEU A 195 -12.46 -27.10 7.13
CA LEU A 195 -11.28 -26.81 7.96
C LEU A 195 -11.55 -27.14 9.44
N GLN A 196 -12.69 -26.69 9.96
CA GLN A 196 -13.05 -26.96 11.35
C GLN A 196 -13.15 -28.46 11.59
N SER A 197 -13.86 -29.21 10.73
CA SER A 197 -14.01 -30.66 10.88
C SER A 197 -12.70 -31.45 10.76
N THR A 198 -11.77 -31.01 9.91
CA THR A 198 -10.51 -31.73 9.63
C THR A 198 -9.36 -31.34 10.56
N CYS A 199 -9.35 -30.11 11.08
CA CYS A 199 -8.25 -29.57 11.90
C CYS A 199 -8.59 -29.43 13.41
N SER A 200 -9.85 -29.63 13.84
CA SER A 200 -10.28 -29.44 15.25
C SER A 200 -9.49 -30.25 16.28
N ASN A 201 -9.09 -31.48 15.95
CA ASN A 201 -8.68 -32.43 16.98
C ASN A 201 -7.22 -32.31 17.44
N ASN A 202 -6.36 -31.47 16.82
CA ASN A 202 -4.96 -31.33 17.24
C ASN A 202 -4.17 -30.13 16.64
N ASN A 203 -4.79 -29.23 15.87
CA ASN A 203 -4.12 -28.14 15.16
C ASN A 203 -4.65 -26.74 15.57
N SER A 204 -4.70 -26.44 16.87
CA SER A 204 -5.20 -25.14 17.37
C SER A 204 -4.43 -23.95 16.80
N ASN A 205 -3.13 -24.10 16.54
CA ASN A 205 -2.28 -23.04 16.01
C ASN A 205 -2.66 -22.65 14.57
N ILE A 206 -3.08 -23.63 13.75
CA ILE A 206 -3.55 -23.38 12.38
C ILE A 206 -4.89 -22.66 12.41
N LEU A 207 -5.80 -23.14 13.26
CA LEU A 207 -7.10 -22.49 13.46
C LEU A 207 -6.93 -21.06 13.99
N LEU A 208 -5.99 -20.80 14.89
CA LEU A 208 -5.67 -19.47 15.40
C LEU A 208 -5.04 -18.58 14.31
N CYS A 209 -4.07 -19.08 13.55
CA CYS A 209 -3.45 -18.35 12.45
C CYS A 209 -4.49 -17.95 11.38
N ILE A 210 -5.38 -18.88 11.01
CA ILE A 210 -6.48 -18.61 10.08
C ILE A 210 -7.47 -17.64 10.69
N LYS A 211 -7.80 -17.78 11.97
CA LYS A 211 -8.70 -16.88 12.69
C LYS A 211 -8.12 -15.47 12.78
N GLU A 212 -6.85 -15.28 13.09
CA GLU A 212 -6.18 -13.96 13.08
C GLU A 212 -6.13 -13.36 11.67
N TYR A 213 -5.96 -14.18 10.63
CA TYR A 213 -6.02 -13.75 9.25
C TYR A 213 -7.45 -13.38 8.80
N ILE A 214 -8.48 -14.06 9.31
CA ILE A 214 -9.89 -13.92 8.91
C ILE A 214 -10.69 -12.97 9.83
N GLU A 215 -10.35 -12.81 11.11
CA GLU A 215 -11.12 -12.08 12.13
C GLU A 215 -11.12 -10.58 11.89
N VAL A 216 -12.12 -10.14 11.12
CA VAL A 216 -13.22 -9.32 11.63
C VAL A 216 -14.41 -9.71 10.77
N THR A 217 -15.29 -10.58 11.26
CA THR A 217 -16.72 -10.39 10.99
C THR A 217 -17.62 -11.19 11.88
N GLU A 218 -18.43 -10.46 12.62
CA GLU A 218 -19.64 -10.99 13.21
C GLU A 218 -20.66 -11.28 12.10
N ASN A 219 -21.41 -12.38 12.25
CA ASN A 219 -22.62 -12.62 11.46
C ASN A 219 -23.69 -11.59 11.86
N THR A 220 -23.73 -10.46 11.17
CA THR A 220 -24.84 -9.51 11.28
C THR A 220 -26.04 -10.01 10.47
N ASN A 221 -27.25 -9.56 10.81
CA ASN A 221 -28.46 -9.91 10.08
C ASN A 221 -28.50 -9.19 8.71
N LEU A 222 -27.99 -9.85 7.68
CA LEU A 222 -27.87 -9.37 6.30
C LEU A 222 -29.21 -9.14 5.58
N LYS A 223 -30.32 -9.67 6.10
CA LYS A 223 -31.64 -9.55 5.46
C LYS A 223 -32.11 -8.10 5.32
N HIS A 224 -31.53 -7.18 6.09
CA HIS A 224 -31.83 -5.75 5.97
C HIS A 224 -31.45 -5.15 4.61
N TYR A 225 -30.44 -5.72 3.93
CA TYR A 225 -29.95 -5.23 2.64
C TYR A 225 -30.77 -5.73 1.44
N LEU A 226 -31.76 -6.61 1.64
CA LEU A 226 -32.58 -7.18 0.55
C LEU A 226 -33.22 -6.14 -0.39
N PRO A 227 -33.76 -5.00 0.10
CA PRO A 227 -34.29 -3.96 -0.77
C PRO A 227 -33.23 -3.36 -1.71
N CYS A 228 -31.95 -3.45 -1.36
CA CYS A 228 -30.87 -2.88 -2.17
C CYS A 228 -30.65 -3.64 -3.48
N CYS A 229 -30.93 -4.95 -3.50
CA CYS A 229 -30.81 -5.76 -4.71
C CYS A 229 -31.70 -5.26 -5.86
N ASP A 230 -32.77 -4.52 -5.57
CA ASP A 230 -33.69 -4.01 -6.59
C ASP A 230 -33.13 -2.81 -7.36
N HIS A 231 -32.04 -2.21 -6.87
CA HIS A 231 -31.39 -1.08 -7.51
C HIS A 231 -30.40 -1.47 -8.62
N THR A 232 -30.04 -2.76 -8.75
CA THR A 232 -29.20 -3.19 -9.88
C THR A 232 -30.02 -3.40 -11.16
N PRO A 233 -29.58 -2.87 -12.31
CA PRO A 233 -30.21 -3.16 -13.61
C PRO A 233 -29.89 -4.57 -14.13
N ASN A 234 -28.87 -5.24 -13.58
CA ASN A 234 -28.46 -6.58 -14.00
C ASN A 234 -29.33 -7.65 -13.31
N THR A 235 -30.05 -8.45 -14.11
CA THR A 235 -30.96 -9.50 -13.62
C THR A 235 -30.23 -10.69 -12.98
N GLU A 236 -29.02 -11.02 -13.45
CA GLU A 236 -28.21 -12.09 -12.86
C GLU A 236 -27.68 -11.68 -11.48
N CYS A 237 -27.12 -10.48 -11.39
CA CYS A 237 -26.72 -9.86 -10.13
C CYS A 237 -27.90 -9.72 -9.16
N ARG A 238 -29.07 -9.26 -9.63
CA ARG A 238 -30.26 -9.08 -8.78
C ARG A 238 -30.69 -10.38 -8.13
N LYS A 239 -30.70 -11.46 -8.91
CA LYS A 239 -31.05 -12.79 -8.42
C LYS A 239 -30.04 -13.29 -7.41
N ALA A 240 -28.75 -13.26 -7.76
CA ALA A 240 -27.67 -13.66 -6.86
C ALA A 240 -27.71 -12.86 -5.55
N CYS A 241 -27.91 -11.54 -5.63
CA CYS A 241 -28.01 -10.66 -4.48
C CYS A 241 -29.15 -11.04 -3.52
N ARG A 242 -30.34 -11.30 -4.06
CA ARG A 242 -31.49 -11.72 -3.24
C ARG A 242 -31.25 -13.09 -2.60
N ASP A 243 -30.73 -14.04 -3.37
CA ASP A 243 -30.46 -15.41 -2.93
C ASP A 243 -29.42 -15.42 -1.79
N THR A 244 -28.31 -14.68 -1.95
CA THR A 244 -27.24 -14.56 -0.94
C THR A 244 -27.71 -13.88 0.33
N LEU A 245 -28.46 -12.78 0.23
CA LEU A 245 -28.96 -12.06 1.40
C LEU A 245 -30.12 -12.77 2.11
N GLN A 246 -30.91 -13.59 1.40
CA GLN A 246 -31.99 -14.39 2.00
C GLN A 246 -31.45 -15.58 2.80
N ASP A 247 -30.41 -16.23 2.30
CA ASP A 247 -29.73 -17.33 2.99
C ASP A 247 -29.26 -16.88 4.38
N GLY A 248 -28.63 -15.69 4.46
CA GLY A 248 -28.23 -15.09 5.75
C GLY A 248 -27.20 -15.93 6.53
N SER A 249 -26.65 -16.96 5.88
CA SER A 249 -25.62 -17.86 6.38
C SER A 249 -24.20 -17.33 6.13
N PHE A 250 -24.07 -16.27 5.32
CA PHE A 250 -22.81 -15.67 4.89
C PHE A 250 -22.41 -14.50 5.79
N THR A 251 -21.12 -14.19 5.90
CA THR A 251 -20.66 -12.93 6.50
C THR A 251 -20.90 -11.74 5.56
N GLU A 252 -20.71 -10.51 6.04
CA GLU A 252 -20.78 -9.31 5.20
C GLU A 252 -19.76 -9.40 4.04
N GLU A 253 -18.54 -9.88 4.29
CA GLU A 253 -17.45 -10.05 3.31
C GLU A 253 -17.77 -11.15 2.31
N GLU A 254 -18.23 -12.31 2.77
CA GLU A 254 -18.65 -13.39 1.87
C GLU A 254 -19.76 -12.92 0.93
N THR A 255 -20.68 -12.14 1.46
CA THR A 255 -21.76 -11.54 0.67
C THR A 255 -21.20 -10.58 -0.37
N LEU A 256 -20.29 -9.67 0.02
CA LEU A 256 -19.66 -8.74 -0.92
C LEU A 256 -18.85 -9.45 -2.01
N ASP A 257 -18.13 -10.52 -1.68
CA ASP A 257 -17.37 -11.33 -2.63
C ASP A 257 -18.29 -12.07 -3.60
N ILE A 258 -19.36 -12.71 -3.10
CA ILE A 258 -20.36 -13.41 -3.94
C ILE A 258 -21.05 -12.43 -4.89
N LEU A 259 -21.41 -11.25 -4.42
CA LEU A 259 -22.03 -10.20 -5.23
C LEU A 259 -21.09 -9.72 -6.36
N GLN A 260 -19.81 -9.46 -6.04
CA GLN A 260 -18.83 -9.05 -7.04
C GLN A 260 -18.65 -10.09 -8.14
N ASN A 261 -18.57 -11.37 -7.76
CA ASN A 261 -18.38 -12.48 -8.71
C ASN A 261 -19.64 -12.86 -9.49
N SER A 262 -20.83 -12.50 -8.99
CA SER A 262 -22.12 -12.75 -9.65
C SER A 262 -22.55 -11.62 -10.60
N GLY A 263 -21.60 -10.75 -10.98
CA GLY A 263 -21.84 -9.70 -11.96
C GLY A 263 -22.44 -8.42 -11.39
N CYS A 264 -22.42 -8.23 -10.06
CA CYS A 264 -22.79 -6.96 -9.42
C CYS A 264 -21.69 -5.89 -9.48
N GLY A 265 -20.51 -6.24 -10.02
CA GLY A 265 -19.38 -5.32 -10.12
C GLY A 265 -18.76 -5.00 -8.76
N VAL A 266 -17.66 -4.27 -8.79
CA VAL A 266 -16.95 -3.86 -7.56
C VAL A 266 -17.77 -2.81 -6.78
N PRO A 267 -17.62 -2.70 -5.45
CA PRO A 267 -18.42 -1.80 -4.63
C PRO A 267 -18.10 -0.32 -4.92
N LEU A 268 -18.88 0.27 -5.83
CA LEU A 268 -18.68 1.64 -6.31
C LEU A 268 -19.75 2.59 -5.75
N PRO A 269 -19.38 3.75 -5.19
CA PRO A 269 -20.34 4.71 -4.63
C PRO A 269 -21.42 5.25 -5.59
N HIS A 270 -21.12 5.24 -6.89
CA HIS A 270 -22.04 5.71 -7.93
C HIS A 270 -22.97 4.61 -8.44
N ASP A 271 -22.70 3.34 -8.12
CA ASP A 271 -23.58 2.24 -8.48
C ASP A 271 -24.83 2.26 -7.58
N PRO A 272 -26.04 2.27 -8.15
CA PRO A 272 -27.28 2.32 -7.38
C PRO A 272 -27.46 1.20 -6.35
N LEU A 273 -26.97 -0.02 -6.66
CA LEU A 273 -26.97 -1.17 -5.74
C LEU A 273 -26.11 -0.86 -4.52
N TRP A 274 -24.84 -0.55 -4.76
CA TRP A 274 -23.84 -0.34 -3.71
C TRP A 274 -24.16 0.89 -2.88
N LYS A 275 -24.62 1.97 -3.51
CA LYS A 275 -25.13 3.18 -2.83
C LYS A 275 -26.22 2.86 -1.80
N CYS A 276 -27.14 1.93 -2.12
CA CYS A 276 -28.16 1.48 -1.18
C CYS A 276 -27.57 0.65 -0.03
N PHE A 277 -26.67 -0.30 -0.33
CA PHE A 277 -26.00 -1.13 0.68
C PHE A 277 -25.32 -0.25 1.73
N PHE A 278 -24.52 0.70 1.27
CA PHE A 278 -23.83 1.61 2.16
C PHE A 278 -24.80 2.50 2.95
N SER A 279 -25.90 2.95 2.34
CA SER A 279 -26.89 3.81 3.01
C SER A 279 -27.71 3.08 4.07
N SER A 280 -27.97 1.78 3.88
CA SER A 280 -28.78 0.96 4.80
C SER A 280 -28.03 0.61 6.08
N GLY A 281 -26.68 0.60 6.05
CA GLY A 281 -25.84 0.49 7.24
C GLY A 281 -26.02 1.64 8.26
N LYS A 282 -26.56 2.79 7.84
CA LYS A 282 -26.73 3.99 8.70
C LYS A 282 -27.81 3.87 9.78
N LYS A 283 -28.71 2.87 9.73
CA LYS A 283 -29.88 2.81 10.62
C LYS A 283 -29.59 2.38 12.07
N ARG A 284 -28.33 2.16 12.48
CA ARG A 284 -27.97 1.82 13.86
C ARG A 284 -27.67 3.00 14.80
N VAL A 285 -27.69 4.25 14.32
CA VAL A 285 -27.48 5.43 15.19
C VAL A 285 -28.67 6.39 15.10
N ALA A 286 -29.33 6.60 16.22
CA ALA A 286 -30.42 7.58 16.34
C ALA A 286 -29.93 8.99 16.00
N PRO A 287 -30.72 9.82 15.28
CA PRO A 287 -30.27 11.14 14.87
C PRO A 287 -30.29 12.09 16.09
N VAL A 288 -29.13 12.64 16.44
CA VAL A 288 -29.05 13.85 17.26
C VAL A 288 -29.30 15.03 16.34
N ASN A 289 -30.37 15.77 16.61
CA ASN A 289 -30.68 17.04 15.96
C ASN A 289 -29.54 18.04 16.16
N SER A 290 -28.84 18.39 15.08
CA SER A 290 -28.28 19.73 14.94
C SER A 290 -28.31 20.14 13.47
N ASN A 291 -29.14 21.15 13.21
CA ASN A 291 -29.19 21.86 11.95
C ASN A 291 -27.89 22.64 11.80
N GLU A 292 -26.87 22.04 11.18
CA GLU A 292 -25.80 22.70 10.42
C GLU A 292 -24.87 21.63 9.84
N ILE A 293 -25.39 20.91 8.85
CA ILE A 293 -24.61 19.90 8.12
C ILE A 293 -24.03 20.58 6.88
N SER A 294 -22.74 20.93 6.97
CA SER A 294 -21.90 21.41 5.87
C SER A 294 -22.06 20.52 4.64
N ARG A 295 -22.16 21.15 3.45
CA ARG A 295 -22.39 20.51 2.13
C ARG A 295 -21.40 19.38 1.75
N ILE A 296 -20.33 19.17 2.50
CA ILE A 296 -19.41 18.04 2.37
C ILE A 296 -20.09 16.71 2.79
N ASN A 297 -21.02 16.75 3.74
CA ASN A 297 -21.82 15.59 4.15
C ASN A 297 -22.95 15.23 3.15
N GLN A 298 -23.14 16.03 2.09
CA GLN A 298 -24.09 15.73 1.00
C GLN A 298 -23.45 14.96 -0.17
N VAL A 299 -22.12 14.79 -0.16
CA VAL A 299 -21.40 13.92 -1.11
C VAL A 299 -20.91 12.71 -0.33
N GLY A 300 -21.85 11.84 0.05
CA GLY A 300 -21.53 10.58 0.71
C GLY A 300 -20.57 9.75 -0.17
N MET A 301 -19.49 9.29 0.45
CA MET A 301 -18.36 8.51 -0.11
C MET A 301 -17.37 9.29 -0.97
N ASP A 302 -16.13 9.34 -0.50
CA ASP A 302 -14.99 9.80 -1.27
C ASP A 302 -14.51 8.66 -2.19
N SER A 303 -15.01 8.64 -3.42
CA SER A 303 -14.70 7.59 -4.40
C SER A 303 -13.20 7.52 -4.72
N ALA A 304 -12.50 8.66 -4.66
CA ALA A 304 -11.06 8.72 -4.92
C ALA A 304 -10.27 8.11 -3.75
N LYS A 305 -10.66 8.40 -2.50
CA LYS A 305 -10.04 7.74 -1.33
C LYS A 305 -10.38 6.26 -1.21
N LEU A 306 -11.58 5.85 -1.61
CA LEU A 306 -11.93 4.43 -1.69
C LEU A 306 -11.06 3.68 -2.71
N HIS A 307 -10.69 4.32 -3.82
CA HIS A 307 -9.71 3.75 -4.75
C HIS A 307 -8.32 3.60 -4.10
N CYS A 308 -7.91 4.58 -3.28
CA CYS A 308 -6.67 4.50 -2.52
C CYS A 308 -6.63 3.34 -1.52
N CYS A 309 -7.77 2.90 -0.97
CA CYS A 309 -7.81 1.74 -0.09
C CYS A 309 -7.29 0.45 -0.75
N LEU A 310 -7.33 0.33 -2.08
CA LEU A 310 -6.76 -0.80 -2.82
C LEU A 310 -5.22 -0.80 -2.83
N LYS A 311 -4.59 0.34 -2.51
CA LYS A 311 -3.13 0.49 -2.41
C LYS A 311 -2.58 0.10 -1.03
N ALA A 312 -3.45 -0.26 -0.09
CA ALA A 312 -3.05 -0.75 1.22
C ALA A 312 -2.33 -2.09 1.13
N ASN A 313 -1.23 -2.19 1.87
CA ASN A 313 -0.37 -3.37 1.95
C ASN A 313 -1.02 -4.44 2.85
N SER A 314 -1.53 -4.03 4.01
CA SER A 314 -2.26 -4.88 4.94
C SER A 314 -3.75 -4.97 4.60
N THR A 315 -4.29 -6.18 4.69
CA THR A 315 -5.74 -6.44 4.70
C THR A 315 -6.45 -5.67 5.80
N ARG A 316 -5.82 -5.51 6.98
CA ARG A 316 -6.40 -4.73 8.09
C ARG A 316 -6.59 -3.27 7.69
N CYS A 317 -5.55 -2.63 7.17
CA CYS A 317 -5.60 -1.23 6.80
C CYS A 317 -6.46 -0.96 5.57
N ARG A 318 -6.53 -1.90 4.62
CA ARG A 318 -7.51 -1.87 3.52
C ARG A 318 -8.95 -1.82 4.04
N ARG A 319 -9.29 -2.71 4.99
CA ARG A 319 -10.63 -2.78 5.57
C ARG A 319 -10.97 -1.52 6.37
N PHE A 320 -10.07 -1.08 7.25
CA PHE A 320 -10.23 0.16 8.01
C PHE A 320 -10.40 1.38 7.09
N CYS A 321 -9.64 1.46 6.00
CA CYS A 321 -9.76 2.52 4.99
C CYS A 321 -11.14 2.52 4.33
N ILE A 322 -11.60 1.35 3.85
CA ILE A 322 -12.91 1.21 3.20
C ILE A 322 -14.02 1.57 4.19
N ALA A 323 -13.97 1.07 5.43
CA ALA A 323 -14.95 1.43 6.46
C ALA A 323 -14.98 2.95 6.73
N THR A 324 -13.80 3.55 6.87
CA THR A 324 -13.64 4.99 7.13
C THR A 324 -14.22 5.85 6.02
N TYR A 325 -13.95 5.53 4.75
CA TYR A 325 -14.38 6.36 3.61
C TYR A 325 -15.71 5.95 2.99
N SER A 326 -16.28 4.79 3.36
CA SER A 326 -17.57 4.32 2.85
C SER A 326 -18.77 4.93 3.58
N ASN A 327 -18.74 5.12 4.91
CA ASN A 327 -19.78 5.85 5.66
C ASN A 327 -19.50 6.13 7.16
N GLU A 328 -18.35 5.72 7.72
CA GLU A 328 -18.04 5.88 9.16
C GLU A 328 -16.87 6.84 9.44
N TRP A 329 -16.81 7.96 8.70
CA TRP A 329 -15.68 8.89 8.75
C TRP A 329 -15.43 9.52 10.14
N THR A 330 -16.43 9.51 11.03
CA THR A 330 -16.32 10.11 12.38
C THR A 330 -15.87 9.15 13.47
N THR A 331 -16.20 7.86 13.37
CA THR A 331 -15.97 6.88 14.46
C THR A 331 -14.60 6.22 14.37
N ASN A 332 -14.13 5.87 13.17
CA ASN A 332 -12.91 5.06 13.03
C ASN A 332 -11.72 5.82 12.45
N LEU A 333 -11.88 7.10 12.06
CA LEU A 333 -10.84 7.84 11.34
C LEU A 333 -9.59 8.09 12.18
N ALA A 334 -9.70 8.39 13.48
CA ALA A 334 -8.52 8.61 14.33
C ALA A 334 -7.70 7.31 14.50
N GLU A 335 -8.37 6.18 14.66
CA GLU A 335 -7.72 4.87 14.78
C GLU A 335 -7.13 4.41 13.45
N PHE A 336 -7.81 4.69 12.33
CA PHE A 336 -7.28 4.44 10.99
C PHE A 336 -6.05 5.31 10.68
N GLU A 337 -6.12 6.61 10.95
CA GLU A 337 -4.98 7.52 10.78
C GLU A 337 -3.76 7.03 11.57
N PHE A 338 -3.96 6.66 12.84
CA PHE A 338 -2.88 6.21 13.71
C PHE A 338 -2.35 4.81 13.34
N SER A 339 -3.24 3.86 13.07
CA SER A 339 -2.86 2.45 12.83
C SER A 339 -2.34 2.19 11.41
N CYS A 340 -2.74 3.04 10.44
CA CYS A 340 -2.54 2.76 9.02
C CYS A 340 -1.91 3.91 8.24
N LEU A 341 -2.23 5.17 8.51
CA LEU A 341 -1.63 6.28 7.75
C LEU A 341 -0.32 6.79 8.37
N PHE A 342 -0.07 6.43 9.62
CA PHE A 342 1.15 6.79 10.34
C PHE A 342 2.25 5.72 10.23
N THR A 343 1.89 4.48 9.90
CA THR A 343 2.84 3.39 9.73
C THR A 343 3.52 3.46 8.36
N ASN A 344 4.82 3.18 8.31
CA ASN A 344 5.57 3.17 7.04
C ASN A 344 5.26 1.95 6.16
N GLU A 345 4.69 0.89 6.76
CA GLU A 345 4.27 -0.33 6.05
C GLU A 345 3.15 -0.08 5.03
N GLU A 346 2.36 0.98 5.24
CA GLU A 346 1.20 1.39 4.45
C GLU A 346 1.48 2.62 3.58
N TYR A 347 2.75 2.86 3.24
CA TYR A 347 3.17 4.05 2.50
C TYR A 347 2.37 4.27 1.21
N GLY A 348 2.09 3.22 0.43
CA GLY A 348 1.34 3.34 -0.83
C GLY A 348 -0.12 3.79 -0.64
N LEU A 349 -0.77 3.36 0.45
CA LEU A 349 -2.09 3.83 0.85
C LEU A 349 -2.02 5.30 1.26
N LYS A 350 -1.09 5.63 2.16
CA LYS A 350 -0.89 6.99 2.68
C LYS A 350 -0.65 7.98 1.54
N GLN A 351 0.31 7.68 0.66
CA GLN A 351 0.67 8.53 -0.47
C GLN A 351 -0.55 8.82 -1.35
N CYS A 352 -1.33 7.78 -1.70
CA CYS A 352 -2.52 7.95 -2.52
C CYS A 352 -3.57 8.83 -1.83
N VAL A 353 -3.84 8.57 -0.54
CA VAL A 353 -4.79 9.38 0.24
C VAL A 353 -4.35 10.84 0.30
N ASP A 354 -3.06 11.09 0.56
CA ASP A 354 -2.49 12.44 0.59
C ASP A 354 -2.62 13.14 -0.77
N GLU A 355 -2.37 12.45 -1.89
CA GLU A 355 -2.55 12.97 -3.26
C GLU A 355 -4.01 13.31 -3.60
N VAL A 356 -4.96 12.51 -3.10
CA VAL A 356 -6.39 12.79 -3.27
C VAL A 356 -6.83 13.97 -2.42
N ASP A 357 -6.33 14.08 -1.18
CA ASP A 357 -6.68 15.16 -0.26
C ASP A 357 -6.08 16.51 -0.67
N GLU A 358 -4.78 16.53 -0.95
CA GLU A 358 -4.02 17.72 -1.30
C GLU A 358 -2.99 17.39 -2.38
N PRO A 359 -3.37 17.45 -3.68
CA PRO A 359 -2.48 17.06 -4.77
C PRO A 359 -1.24 17.97 -4.83
N CYS A 360 -0.12 17.40 -5.28
CA CYS A 360 1.11 18.14 -5.52
C CYS A 360 0.99 19.03 -6.76
N GLU A 361 1.04 20.35 -6.56
CA GLU A 361 0.95 21.34 -7.63
C GLU A 361 2.29 22.02 -7.90
N LEU A 362 2.54 22.42 -9.15
CA LEU A 362 3.73 23.16 -9.54
C LEU A 362 3.66 24.61 -9.05
N GLY A 363 4.76 25.04 -8.42
CA GLY A 363 5.00 26.43 -8.10
C GLY A 363 4.45 26.85 -6.74
N CYS A 364 5.22 27.68 -6.04
CA CYS A 364 4.75 28.41 -4.87
C CYS A 364 5.23 29.86 -4.89
N ASP A 365 4.31 30.78 -4.61
CA ASP A 365 4.56 32.22 -4.53
C ASP A 365 3.45 32.93 -3.71
N GLY A 366 3.73 34.15 -3.26
CA GLY A 366 2.78 35.02 -2.55
C GLY A 366 2.62 34.73 -1.06
N LEU A 367 3.54 33.98 -0.43
CA LEU A 367 3.55 33.73 1.01
C LEU A 367 4.29 34.86 1.75
N SER A 368 3.73 35.33 2.86
CA SER A 368 4.30 36.43 3.65
C SER A 368 5.20 35.95 4.78
N TYR A 369 4.80 34.87 5.47
CA TYR A 369 5.54 34.30 6.58
C TYR A 369 6.56 33.28 6.10
N CYS A 370 6.13 32.35 5.25
CA CYS A 370 6.91 31.30 4.61
C CYS A 370 7.61 31.80 3.34
N SER A 371 8.20 33.01 3.39
CA SER A 371 8.78 33.69 2.24
C SER A 371 9.85 32.89 1.50
N ASN A 372 10.59 32.01 2.19
CA ASN A 372 11.64 31.17 1.58
C ASN A 372 11.09 30.10 0.61
N PHE A 373 9.78 29.86 0.65
CA PHE A 373 9.08 28.95 -0.25
C PHE A 373 8.58 29.65 -1.52
N ASN A 374 8.64 30.99 -1.58
CA ASN A 374 8.26 31.75 -2.77
C ASN A 374 9.30 31.62 -3.89
N ASN A 375 8.89 32.00 -5.10
CA ASN A 375 9.73 32.01 -6.31
C ASN A 375 10.34 30.63 -6.62
N ARG A 376 9.56 29.56 -6.46
CA ARG A 376 9.97 28.18 -6.78
C ARG A 376 9.03 27.56 -7.81
N PRO A 377 9.03 28.03 -9.08
CA PRO A 377 8.02 27.68 -10.07
C PRO A 377 8.07 26.23 -10.57
N THR A 378 9.23 25.57 -10.48
CA THR A 378 9.46 24.20 -10.98
C THR A 378 9.41 23.13 -9.89
N GLU A 379 9.26 23.54 -8.64
CA GLU A 379 9.11 22.66 -7.48
C GLU A 379 7.62 22.38 -7.21
N LEU A 380 7.34 21.28 -6.50
CA LEU A 380 5.97 20.84 -6.20
C LEU A 380 5.60 21.14 -4.75
N PHE A 381 4.37 21.58 -4.53
CA PHE A 381 3.83 21.89 -3.20
C PHE A 381 2.37 21.46 -3.12
N ARG A 382 1.97 20.90 -1.97
CA ARG A 382 0.56 20.49 -1.75
C ARG A 382 -0.31 21.66 -1.29
N SER A 383 0.26 22.65 -0.62
CA SER A 383 -0.53 23.70 0.06
C SER A 383 0.13 25.09 0.02
N CYS A 384 0.31 25.63 -1.18
CA CYS A 384 0.79 27.01 -1.35
C CYS A 384 -0.36 28.04 -1.29
N ARG A 385 -0.84 28.36 -0.09
CA ARG A 385 -1.96 29.30 0.15
C ARG A 385 -1.70 30.19 1.36
N SER A 386 -2.32 31.37 1.39
CA SER A 386 -2.25 32.30 2.54
C SER A 386 -2.79 31.70 3.85
N GLN A 387 -3.70 30.72 3.77
CA GLN A 387 -4.17 30.00 4.95
C GLN A 387 -3.05 29.16 5.58
N SER A 388 -2.29 28.44 4.77
CA SER A 388 -1.14 27.61 5.20
C SER A 388 -0.01 28.49 5.74
N ASP A 389 0.22 29.64 5.10
CA ASP A 389 1.16 30.68 5.56
C ASP A 389 0.85 31.18 6.96
N ASN A 390 -0.42 31.51 7.22
CA ASN A 390 -0.87 31.97 8.54
C ASN A 390 -0.88 30.84 9.57
N ALA A 391 -1.20 29.60 9.18
CA ALA A 391 -1.14 28.44 10.07
C ALA A 391 0.29 28.21 10.56
N ALA A 392 1.29 28.31 9.68
CA ALA A 392 2.70 28.17 10.05
C ALA A 392 3.13 29.23 11.08
N ARG A 393 2.64 30.47 10.95
CA ARG A 393 2.89 31.52 11.95
C ARG A 393 2.30 31.15 13.31
N SER A 394 1.04 30.73 13.34
CA SER A 394 0.36 30.33 14.58
C SER A 394 1.00 29.11 15.25
N ASP A 395 1.51 28.15 14.47
CA ASP A 395 2.20 26.97 15.02
C ASP A 395 3.47 27.36 15.78
N VAL A 396 4.32 28.22 15.19
CA VAL A 396 5.56 28.69 15.85
C VAL A 396 5.25 29.49 17.11
N GLU A 397 4.23 30.34 17.09
CA GLU A 397 3.78 31.09 18.27
C GLU A 397 3.33 30.14 19.39
N GLN A 398 2.55 29.11 19.04
CA GLN A 398 2.09 28.11 19.98
C GLN A 398 3.24 27.27 20.56
N TRP A 399 4.17 26.81 19.73
CA TRP A 399 5.34 26.05 20.18
C TRP A 399 6.21 26.88 21.12
N ARG A 400 6.36 28.18 20.86
CA ARG A 400 7.06 29.11 21.75
C ARG A 400 6.40 29.20 23.12
N GLU A 401 5.08 29.28 23.18
CA GLU A 401 4.34 29.37 24.45
C GLU A 401 4.36 28.06 25.23
N GLN A 402 4.18 26.93 24.53
CA GLN A 402 3.99 25.62 25.16
C GLN A 402 5.31 24.87 25.41
N GLN A 403 6.39 25.26 24.73
CA GLN A 403 7.68 24.54 24.73
C GLN A 403 7.49 23.03 24.45
N LEU A 404 6.52 22.74 23.57
CA LEU A 404 6.08 21.40 23.21
C LEU A 404 5.49 21.43 21.80
N VAL A 405 5.92 20.51 20.95
CA VAL A 405 5.34 20.27 19.63
C VAL A 405 4.51 19.00 19.71
N ASN A 406 3.19 19.13 19.50
CA ASN A 406 2.28 18.00 19.49
C ASN A 406 2.11 17.52 18.05
N LEU A 407 2.65 16.34 17.76
CA LEU A 407 2.42 15.62 16.51
C LEU A 407 1.53 14.39 16.79
N PRO A 408 0.78 13.89 15.79
CA PRO A 408 0.06 12.64 15.94
C PRO A 408 0.99 11.53 16.46
N GLY A 409 0.67 10.93 17.61
CA GLY A 409 1.44 9.85 18.22
C GLY A 409 2.73 10.24 18.96
N VAL A 410 3.20 11.50 18.88
CA VAL A 410 4.43 11.94 19.55
C VAL A 410 4.33 13.38 20.03
N ASN A 411 4.68 13.61 21.30
CA ASN A 411 4.86 14.95 21.84
C ASN A 411 6.35 15.23 22.01
N LEU A 412 6.87 16.20 21.27
CA LEU A 412 8.28 16.57 21.28
C LEU A 412 8.49 17.78 22.20
N PRO A 413 9.11 17.62 23.38
CA PRO A 413 9.54 18.75 24.19
C PRO A 413 10.66 19.46 23.46
N ILE A 414 10.50 20.76 23.22
CA ILE A 414 11.52 21.53 22.52
C ILE A 414 12.40 22.23 23.54
N ARG A 415 13.68 22.38 23.18
CA ARG A 415 14.57 23.33 23.85
C ARG A 415 14.08 24.75 23.62
N ASN A 416 14.59 25.68 24.41
CA ASN A 416 14.23 27.09 24.24
C ASN A 416 14.50 27.50 22.77
N ILE A 417 13.55 28.19 22.14
CA ILE A 417 13.64 28.62 20.73
C ILE A 417 14.86 29.53 20.46
N SER A 418 15.45 30.08 21.52
CA SER A 418 16.73 30.79 21.44
C SER A 418 17.94 29.87 21.20
N GLU A 419 17.89 28.62 21.66
CA GLU A 419 18.97 27.63 21.53
C GLU A 419 18.90 26.88 20.19
N CYS A 420 17.69 26.62 19.70
CA CYS A 420 17.45 26.11 18.35
C CYS A 420 16.78 27.22 17.54
N SER A 421 17.56 27.85 16.65
CA SER A 421 17.23 29.10 15.96
C SER A 421 15.76 29.23 15.51
N ILE A 422 15.21 30.43 15.68
CA ILE A 422 13.83 30.75 15.27
C ILE A 422 13.60 30.47 13.77
N GLU A 423 14.61 30.64 12.93
CA GLU A 423 14.51 30.40 11.48
C GLU A 423 14.38 28.90 11.14
N THR A 424 15.00 28.01 11.91
CA THR A 424 14.82 26.56 11.77
C THR A 424 13.39 26.17 12.09
N TRP A 425 12.84 26.64 13.21
CA TRP A 425 11.45 26.34 13.61
C TRP A 425 10.42 26.94 12.66
N LYS A 426 10.66 28.16 12.18
CA LYS A 426 9.86 28.78 11.13
C LYS A 426 9.86 27.93 9.87
N SER A 427 11.02 27.45 9.44
CA SER A 427 11.15 26.62 8.24
C SER A 427 10.45 25.26 8.41
N ILE A 428 10.53 24.65 9.59
CA ILE A 428 9.81 23.41 9.93
C ILE A 428 8.30 23.63 9.89
N ALA A 429 7.79 24.69 10.52
CA ALA A 429 6.37 25.02 10.49
C ALA A 429 5.88 25.25 9.05
N CYS A 430 6.65 25.99 8.26
CA CYS A 430 6.35 26.20 6.85
C CYS A 430 6.40 24.88 6.05
N LEU A 431 7.34 23.98 6.33
CA LEU A 431 7.40 22.68 5.66
C LEU A 431 6.16 21.83 5.98
N LEU A 432 5.71 21.81 7.25
CA LEU A 432 4.53 21.06 7.68
C LEU A 432 3.22 21.63 7.09
N GLN A 433 3.13 22.94 6.90
CA GLN A 433 1.92 23.61 6.42
C GLN A 433 1.88 23.75 4.90
N VAL A 434 2.99 24.11 4.26
CA VAL A 434 3.09 24.30 2.79
C VAL A 434 3.28 22.97 2.06
N LYS A 435 3.90 22.00 2.74
CA LYS A 435 4.08 20.61 2.29
C LYS A 435 4.71 20.52 0.89
N PRO A 436 5.98 20.92 0.73
CA PRO A 436 6.75 20.64 -0.48
C PRO A 436 6.75 19.13 -0.75
N CYS A 437 6.79 18.75 -2.02
CA CYS A 437 6.82 17.35 -2.40
C CYS A 437 7.77 17.02 -3.55
N THR A 438 8.17 15.75 -3.61
CA THR A 438 9.09 15.22 -4.62
C THR A 438 8.40 14.90 -5.93
N ARG A 439 9.14 14.83 -7.05
CA ARG A 439 8.52 14.64 -8.37
C ARG A 439 8.08 13.20 -8.62
N ASN A 440 8.85 12.22 -8.15
CA ASN A 440 8.61 10.83 -8.50
C ASN A 440 7.58 10.15 -7.59
N PHE A 441 7.57 10.52 -6.31
CA PHE A 441 6.78 9.85 -5.28
C PHE A 441 5.86 10.81 -4.52
N HIS A 442 5.83 12.10 -4.90
CA HIS A 442 5.02 13.13 -4.26
C HIS A 442 5.14 13.15 -2.72
N THR A 443 6.28 12.71 -2.19
CA THR A 443 6.54 12.63 -0.74
C THR A 443 6.82 14.00 -0.19
N ASN A 444 6.31 14.28 1.01
CA ASN A 444 6.67 15.45 1.82
C ASN A 444 7.59 15.09 2.99
N GLN A 445 8.21 13.90 2.95
CA GLN A 445 9.13 13.43 3.98
C GLN A 445 10.43 14.21 3.91
N ILE A 446 10.92 14.66 5.06
CA ILE A 446 12.23 15.29 5.15
C ILE A 446 13.34 14.26 4.99
N CYS A 447 14.50 14.67 4.51
CA CYS A 447 15.65 13.79 4.44
C CYS A 447 16.12 13.36 5.85
N ARG A 448 16.65 12.13 5.94
CA ARG A 448 17.04 11.52 7.21
C ARG A 448 18.09 12.35 7.95
N ASP A 449 19.11 12.83 7.23
CA ASP A 449 20.13 13.72 7.79
C ASP A 449 19.52 14.99 8.40
N ASP A 450 18.57 15.60 7.71
CA ASP A 450 17.87 16.80 8.19
C ASP A 450 17.02 16.48 9.43
N CYS A 451 16.44 15.26 9.52
CA CYS A 451 15.76 14.80 10.72
C CYS A 451 16.71 14.70 11.92
N TYR A 452 17.87 14.05 11.73
CA TYR A 452 18.86 13.89 12.80
C TYR A 452 19.38 15.24 13.29
N GLU A 453 19.65 16.15 12.35
CA GLU A 453 20.14 17.51 12.66
C GLU A 453 19.10 18.31 13.44
N VAL A 454 17.84 18.32 12.99
CA VAL A 454 16.76 19.07 13.64
C VAL A 454 16.45 18.49 15.01
N LEU A 455 16.14 17.19 15.11
CA LEU A 455 15.72 16.60 16.38
C LEU A 455 16.88 16.54 17.37
N GLY A 456 18.11 16.31 16.92
CA GLY A 456 19.29 16.32 17.77
C GLY A 456 19.55 17.67 18.44
N ASN A 457 19.39 18.76 17.68
CA ASN A 457 19.70 20.11 18.16
C ASN A 457 18.53 20.78 18.90
N CYS A 458 17.30 20.45 18.53
CA CYS A 458 16.13 21.24 18.92
C CYS A 458 15.20 20.57 19.94
N VAL A 459 15.30 19.25 20.12
CA VAL A 459 14.50 18.52 21.12
C VAL A 459 15.22 18.48 22.46
N ASP A 460 14.46 18.66 23.54
CA ASP A 460 14.94 18.47 24.90
C ASP A 460 14.80 17.01 25.31
N TRP A 461 15.84 16.22 25.01
CA TRP A 461 15.93 14.81 25.33
C TRP A 461 15.82 14.49 26.82
N ASN A 462 16.07 15.45 27.73
CA ASN A 462 15.91 15.24 29.17
C ASN A 462 14.44 15.18 29.59
N ARG A 463 13.56 15.86 28.84
CA ARG A 463 12.11 15.91 29.08
C ARG A 463 11.35 14.85 28.27
N MET A 464 12.06 14.07 27.47
CA MET A 464 11.47 13.09 26.56
C MET A 464 11.03 11.83 27.29
N VAL A 465 9.96 11.19 26.80
CA VAL A 465 9.47 9.92 27.36
C VAL A 465 10.54 8.83 27.18
N PRO A 466 10.87 8.01 28.20
CA PRO A 466 12.03 7.11 28.20
C PRO A 466 12.09 6.05 27.07
N LYS A 467 11.00 5.85 26.32
CA LYS A 467 10.91 4.84 25.25
C LYS A 467 11.21 5.38 23.84
N GLN A 468 11.47 6.67 23.68
CA GLN A 468 11.72 7.27 22.35
C GLN A 468 13.14 7.82 22.26
N SER A 469 13.86 7.44 21.19
CA SER A 469 15.22 7.88 20.89
C SER A 469 15.25 8.68 19.59
N LEU A 470 16.33 9.44 19.36
CA LEU A 470 16.55 10.17 18.10
C LEU A 470 16.43 9.25 16.89
N ALA A 471 17.05 8.08 16.97
CA ALA A 471 17.01 7.09 15.90
C ALA A 471 15.60 6.55 15.67
N SER A 472 14.82 6.25 16.73
CA SER A 472 13.45 5.73 16.55
C SER A 472 12.50 6.78 15.99
N LEU A 473 12.67 8.05 16.37
CA LEU A 473 11.90 9.16 15.83
C LEU A 473 12.26 9.45 14.37
N CYS A 474 13.54 9.45 14.01
CA CYS A 474 13.91 9.61 12.60
C CYS A 474 13.58 8.41 11.75
N GLN A 475 13.58 7.18 12.28
CA GLN A 475 13.04 6.02 11.57
C GLN A 475 11.53 6.18 11.26
N MET A 476 10.80 6.88 12.13
CA MET A 476 9.38 7.13 11.96
C MET A 476 9.10 8.28 10.97
N PHE A 477 9.83 9.40 11.08
CA PHE A 477 9.64 10.58 10.22
C PHE A 477 10.35 10.48 8.86
N SER A 478 11.44 9.72 8.79
CA SER A 478 12.30 9.54 7.61
C SER A 478 12.95 8.14 7.63
N PRO A 479 12.18 7.06 7.38
CA PRO A 479 12.71 5.70 7.30
C PRO A 479 13.84 5.57 6.25
N GLU A 480 14.81 4.70 6.53
CA GLU A 480 16.07 4.57 5.77
C GLU A 480 15.90 3.85 4.41
N ASP A 481 16.46 4.49 3.38
CA ASP A 481 17.23 4.00 2.22
C ASP A 481 16.79 2.74 1.46
N SER A 482 15.83 2.92 0.55
CA SER A 482 16.13 2.49 -0.83
C SER A 482 16.78 3.66 -1.53
N SER A 483 17.85 3.43 -2.30
CA SER A 483 18.53 4.44 -3.13
C SER A 483 17.63 5.12 -4.18
N GLU A 484 16.35 4.76 -4.23
CA GLU A 484 15.30 5.32 -5.06
C GLU A 484 14.39 6.32 -4.33
N ALA A 485 14.41 6.40 -3.00
CA ALA A 485 13.48 7.25 -2.24
C ALA A 485 13.92 8.74 -2.26
N GLU A 486 13.27 9.54 -3.11
CA GLU A 486 13.44 10.99 -3.13
C GLU A 486 12.87 11.61 -1.83
N CYS A 487 13.64 12.49 -1.17
CA CYS A 487 13.27 13.19 0.06
C CYS A 487 13.33 14.72 -0.11
N VAL A 488 12.65 15.45 0.77
CA VAL A 488 12.67 16.91 0.81
C VAL A 488 13.77 17.38 1.75
N SER A 489 14.79 18.06 1.23
CA SER A 489 15.82 18.65 2.10
C SER A 489 15.34 19.97 2.72
N LEU A 490 15.39 20.06 4.05
CA LEU A 490 15.04 21.26 4.82
C LEU A 490 16.00 22.42 4.50
N LYS A 491 17.28 22.11 4.25
CA LYS A 491 18.33 23.11 3.98
C LYS A 491 17.99 24.06 2.85
N ARG A 492 17.25 23.57 1.85
CA ARG A 492 16.79 24.35 0.70
C ARG A 492 15.84 25.49 1.09
N PHE A 493 15.14 25.37 2.21
CA PHE A 493 14.10 26.30 2.67
C PHE A 493 14.54 27.17 3.86
N LEU A 494 15.75 26.94 4.39
CA LEU A 494 16.35 27.82 5.40
C LEU A 494 16.77 29.17 4.81
N VAL A 495 16.98 29.22 3.48
CA VAL A 495 17.34 30.43 2.73
C VAL A 495 16.30 30.76 1.66
N PRO A 496 16.17 32.04 1.26
CA PRO A 496 15.33 32.43 0.12
C PRO A 496 15.72 31.71 -1.17
N SER A 497 14.77 31.59 -2.10
CA SER A 497 15.04 31.07 -3.45
C SER A 497 16.04 31.94 -4.20
N ASP A 498 16.93 31.31 -4.97
CA ASP A 498 17.91 31.99 -5.83
C ASP A 498 17.24 32.68 -7.04
N ILE A 499 15.97 32.39 -7.30
CA ILE A 499 15.21 32.98 -8.40
C ILE A 499 14.69 34.36 -7.95
N PRO A 500 15.14 35.46 -8.58
CA PRO A 500 14.74 36.81 -8.19
C PRO A 500 13.24 37.04 -8.42
N HIS A 501 12.65 37.90 -7.58
CA HIS A 501 11.21 38.26 -7.54
C HIS A 501 10.63 38.91 -8.82
N ARG A 502 11.41 39.01 -9.89
CA ARG A 502 11.05 39.65 -11.15
C ARG A 502 11.63 38.87 -12.32
N ASN A 503 10.80 38.02 -12.90
CA ASN A 503 10.72 37.82 -14.36
C ASN A 503 9.32 37.27 -14.66
N SER A 504 8.39 38.20 -14.89
CA SER A 504 7.03 37.99 -15.36
C SER A 504 6.93 37.29 -16.73
N ASP A 505 8.06 36.99 -17.37
CA ASP A 505 8.12 36.52 -18.76
C ASP A 505 8.21 34.99 -18.88
N LEU A 506 8.42 34.27 -17.78
CA LEU A 506 8.34 32.81 -17.72
C LEU A 506 7.06 32.38 -17.00
N ALA A 507 5.92 32.67 -17.62
CA ALA A 507 4.65 32.06 -17.23
C ALA A 507 4.77 30.56 -17.50
N LEU A 508 5.07 29.77 -16.46
CA LEU A 508 5.02 28.32 -16.54
C LEU A 508 3.56 27.94 -16.82
N VAL A 509 3.24 27.66 -18.08
CA VAL A 509 1.91 27.22 -18.49
C VAL A 509 1.75 25.79 -18.01
N SER A 510 1.18 25.61 -16.82
CA SER A 510 0.70 24.31 -16.35
C SER A 510 -0.64 24.03 -17.03
N PRO A 511 -0.76 23.00 -17.89
CA PRO A 511 -1.99 22.72 -18.63
C PRO A 511 -3.21 22.39 -17.74
N CYS A 512 -2.96 22.04 -16.47
CA CYS A 512 -3.98 21.46 -15.59
C CYS A 512 -3.97 22.07 -14.17
N ARG A 513 -3.61 23.34 -14.00
CA ARG A 513 -3.91 24.01 -12.72
C ARG A 513 -5.43 24.07 -12.60
N GLY A 514 -5.98 23.67 -11.45
CA GLY A 514 -7.41 23.44 -11.23
C GLY A 514 -8.33 24.57 -11.71
N ASN A 515 -9.63 24.28 -11.76
CA ASN A 515 -10.64 25.15 -12.38
C ASN A 515 -10.41 26.65 -12.09
N PRO A 516 -10.05 27.47 -13.11
CA PRO A 516 -9.73 28.89 -12.91
C PRO A 516 -10.97 29.73 -12.58
N CYS A 517 -12.16 29.14 -12.66
CA CYS A 517 -13.43 29.74 -12.29
C CYS A 517 -13.71 29.60 -10.78
N GLY A 518 -14.19 30.67 -10.15
CA GLY A 518 -14.69 30.60 -8.77
C GLY A 518 -15.90 29.66 -8.63
N SER A 519 -16.28 29.28 -7.41
CA SER A 519 -17.33 28.28 -7.12
C SER A 519 -18.71 28.54 -7.76
N ASN A 520 -18.93 29.75 -8.29
CA ASN A 520 -20.17 30.21 -8.92
C ASN A 520 -20.00 30.51 -10.42
N GLN A 521 -18.89 30.13 -11.03
CA GLN A 521 -18.53 30.48 -12.40
C GLN A 521 -18.33 29.22 -13.25
N ILE A 522 -18.73 29.30 -14.51
CA ILE A 522 -18.58 28.23 -15.50
C ILE A 522 -17.53 28.68 -16.51
N CYS A 523 -16.49 27.86 -16.67
CA CYS A 523 -15.43 28.09 -17.63
C CYS A 523 -15.88 27.56 -18.99
N VAL A 524 -16.03 28.46 -19.97
CA VAL A 524 -16.38 28.11 -21.35
C VAL A 524 -15.10 28.15 -22.17
N VAL A 525 -14.67 27.01 -22.69
CA VAL A 525 -13.55 26.92 -23.63
C VAL A 525 -14.02 27.51 -24.96
N LYS A 526 -13.30 28.49 -25.47
CA LYS A 526 -13.59 29.15 -26.75
C LYS A 526 -12.77 28.55 -27.88
#